data_AF-A0A1X2IWF5-F1
#
_entry.id   AF-A0A1X2IWF5-F1
#
_cell.length_a   1.000
_cell.length_b   1.000
_cell.length_c   1.000
_cell.angle_alpha   90.00
_cell.angle_beta   90.00
_cell.angle_gamma   90.00
#
_symmetry.space_group_name_H-M   'P 1'
#
loop_
_entity.id
_entity.type
_entity.pdbx_description
1 polymer ?
#
loop_
_entity_poly.entity_id
_entity_poly.type
_entity_poly.pdbx_seq_one_letter_code
_entity_poly.pdbx_strand_id
1 'polypeptide(L)'
;MQPMTTKNVMMQQLPPLSDSLNRLAAVVITLDQLKAPTAQTEAQARLTGFVAQDTFSYLHITSNHVARGGVAKVEWRRKSGKVIYETNGFFVEPSTRRLVVVHASQLGIQEQEDDHNDGDDDDGKNKDGNTLDPTANLSFNLTLTDEQRKTKENLVLPYYKAQQVEIDGGSSSNHTPAAGGSIYYEPDAADDFDDEDPDEDLDI
;
A
#
# COMPACT_ATOMS: atom_id res chain seq x y z
N MET A 1 11.96 66.03 -22.48
CA MET A 1 11.44 64.77 -23.06
C MET A 1 11.71 63.68 -22.04
N GLN A 2 10.69 63.12 -21.39
CA GLN A 2 10.86 62.01 -20.45
C GLN A 2 10.83 60.68 -21.22
N PRO A 3 11.67 59.70 -20.89
CA PRO A 3 11.64 58.39 -21.54
C PRO A 3 10.43 57.58 -21.02
N MET A 4 9.65 57.03 -21.94
CA MET A 4 8.54 56.13 -21.61
C MET A 4 9.09 54.81 -21.03
N THR A 5 8.65 54.48 -19.83
CA THR A 5 8.92 53.20 -19.19
C THR A 5 8.06 52.12 -19.82
N THR A 6 8.67 51.26 -20.62
CA THR A 6 8.03 50.03 -21.13
C THR A 6 7.72 49.10 -19.96
N LYS A 7 6.43 48.85 -19.71
CA LYS A 7 6.00 47.84 -18.73
C LYS A 7 6.34 46.46 -19.28
N ASN A 8 7.25 45.75 -18.60
CA ASN A 8 7.49 44.33 -18.84
C ASN A 8 6.22 43.56 -18.46
N VAL A 9 5.50 43.08 -19.46
CA VAL A 9 4.42 42.11 -19.26
C VAL A 9 5.10 40.78 -18.96
N MET A 10 4.97 40.29 -17.73
CA MET A 10 5.40 38.93 -17.39
C MET A 10 4.54 37.96 -18.21
N MET A 11 5.11 37.38 -19.26
CA MET A 11 4.50 36.24 -19.91
C MET A 11 4.50 35.08 -18.92
N GLN A 12 3.31 34.71 -18.45
CA GLN A 12 3.15 33.55 -17.60
C GLN A 12 3.50 32.32 -18.42
N GLN A 13 4.61 31.67 -18.10
CA GLN A 13 5.07 30.50 -18.84
C GLN A 13 4.10 29.35 -18.58
N LEU A 14 3.50 28.84 -19.65
CA LEU A 14 2.59 27.69 -19.57
C LEU A 14 3.36 26.46 -19.07
N PRO A 15 2.74 25.65 -18.19
CA PRO A 15 3.36 24.42 -17.73
C PRO A 15 3.55 23.44 -18.90
N PRO A 16 4.54 22.52 -18.80
CA PRO A 16 4.70 21.45 -19.77
C PRO A 16 3.42 20.64 -19.97
N LEU A 17 3.24 20.11 -21.18
CA LEU A 17 2.06 19.30 -21.50
C LEU A 17 1.96 18.06 -20.61
N SER A 18 3.09 17.42 -20.31
CA SER A 18 3.16 16.28 -19.38
C SER A 18 2.55 16.61 -18.02
N ASP A 19 2.90 17.79 -17.48
CA ASP A 19 2.47 18.21 -16.16
C ASP A 19 0.98 18.57 -16.17
N SER A 20 0.52 19.18 -17.27
CA SER A 20 -0.89 19.49 -17.47
C SER A 20 -1.73 18.21 -17.57
N LEU A 21 -1.28 17.23 -18.36
CA LEU A 21 -1.93 15.93 -18.50
C LEU A 21 -1.95 15.17 -17.17
N ASN A 22 -0.80 15.14 -16.48
CA ASN A 22 -0.70 14.53 -15.18
C ASN A 22 -1.68 15.18 -14.19
N ARG A 23 -1.79 16.52 -14.15
CA ARG A 23 -2.73 17.20 -13.23
C ARG A 23 -4.21 16.94 -13.54
N LEU A 24 -4.56 16.75 -14.82
CA LEU A 24 -5.94 16.53 -15.25
C LEU A 24 -6.37 15.05 -15.21
N ALA A 25 -5.41 14.12 -15.21
CA ALA A 25 -5.70 12.70 -15.26
C ALA A 25 -6.40 12.23 -13.97
N ALA A 26 -7.52 11.52 -14.15
CA ALA A 26 -8.16 10.75 -13.08
C ALA A 26 -7.48 9.40 -12.85
N VAL A 27 -6.82 8.86 -13.88
CA VAL A 27 -6.04 7.63 -13.82
C VAL A 27 -4.76 7.85 -14.61
N VAL A 28 -3.62 7.54 -14.00
CA VAL A 28 -2.32 7.54 -14.68
C VAL A 28 -1.82 6.10 -14.72
N ILE A 29 -1.46 5.62 -15.90
CA ILE A 29 -0.90 4.29 -16.08
C ILE A 29 0.52 4.45 -16.63
N THR A 30 1.51 4.10 -15.82
CA THR A 30 2.93 4.13 -16.18
C THR A 30 3.38 2.72 -16.51
N LEU A 31 3.95 2.52 -17.69
CA LEU A 31 4.39 1.20 -18.18
C LEU A 31 5.91 1.12 -18.18
N ASP A 32 6.44 0.20 -17.38
CA ASP A 32 7.87 -0.11 -17.30
C ASP A 32 8.15 -1.46 -17.99
N GLN A 33 9.16 -1.53 -18.85
CA GLN A 33 9.54 -2.81 -19.49
C GLN A 33 10.25 -3.72 -18.50
N LEU A 34 9.97 -5.03 -18.55
CA LEU A 34 10.72 -6.00 -17.76
C LEU A 34 12.12 -6.17 -18.38
N LYS A 35 13.14 -5.60 -17.73
CA LYS A 35 14.53 -5.80 -18.14
C LYS A 35 14.84 -7.29 -18.07
N ALA A 36 15.48 -7.83 -19.10
CA ALA A 36 16.00 -9.19 -19.02
C ALA A 36 17.04 -9.22 -17.90
N PRO A 37 16.95 -10.14 -16.92
CA PRO A 37 18.07 -10.39 -16.03
C PRO A 37 19.16 -11.03 -16.89
N THR A 38 20.07 -10.22 -17.41
CA THR A 38 21.36 -10.72 -17.85
C THR A 38 22.02 -11.25 -16.58
N ALA A 39 22.28 -12.56 -16.51
CA ALA A 39 22.88 -13.21 -15.34
C ALA A 39 24.17 -12.49 -14.87
N GLN A 40 24.87 -11.81 -15.79
CA GLN A 40 26.01 -10.94 -15.49
C GLN A 40 25.64 -9.66 -14.73
N THR A 41 24.54 -9.00 -15.08
CA THR A 41 24.07 -7.77 -14.40
C THR A 41 23.60 -8.07 -12.99
N GLU A 42 22.90 -9.18 -12.80
CA GLU A 42 22.45 -9.60 -11.47
C GLU A 42 23.61 -10.08 -10.58
N ALA A 43 24.55 -10.85 -11.15
CA ALA A 43 25.75 -11.28 -10.43
C ALA A 43 26.67 -10.09 -10.06
N GLN A 44 26.80 -9.10 -10.95
CA GLN A 44 27.56 -7.89 -10.65
C GLN A 44 26.85 -7.02 -9.60
N ALA A 45 25.53 -6.85 -9.68
CA ALA A 45 24.78 -6.11 -8.67
C ALA A 45 24.89 -6.75 -7.27
N ARG A 46 24.82 -8.09 -7.19
CA ARG A 46 25.03 -8.84 -5.93
C ARG A 46 26.44 -8.70 -5.38
N LEU A 47 27.44 -8.59 -6.26
CA LEU A 47 28.85 -8.51 -5.88
C LEU A 47 29.27 -7.08 -5.50
N THR A 48 28.74 -6.06 -6.15
CA THR A 48 29.19 -4.67 -5.99
C THR A 48 28.20 -3.79 -5.24
N GLY A 49 26.95 -4.22 -5.08
CA GLY A 49 25.86 -3.38 -4.56
C GLY A 49 25.42 -2.27 -5.52
N PHE A 50 26.00 -2.20 -6.73
CA PHE A 50 25.71 -1.17 -7.73
C PHE A 50 25.13 -1.81 -9.00
N VAL A 51 24.00 -1.27 -9.45
CA VAL A 51 23.45 -1.55 -10.78
C VAL A 51 23.98 -0.47 -11.73
N ALA A 52 24.87 -0.86 -12.65
CA ALA A 52 25.31 0.03 -13.71
C ALA A 52 24.11 0.48 -14.54
N GLN A 53 23.86 1.79 -14.63
CA GLN A 53 22.91 2.32 -15.61
C GLN A 53 23.55 2.21 -16.99
N ASP A 54 22.81 1.65 -17.95
CA ASP A 54 23.24 1.65 -19.35
C ASP A 54 23.33 3.10 -19.84
N THR A 55 24.54 3.62 -19.96
CA THR A 55 24.82 5.01 -20.36
C THR A 55 24.29 5.33 -21.76
N PHE A 56 24.14 4.32 -22.62
CA PHE A 56 23.58 4.44 -23.95
C PHE A 56 22.82 3.16 -24.31
N SER A 57 21.58 3.30 -24.81
CA SER A 57 20.82 2.20 -25.40
C SER A 57 20.60 2.47 -26.88
N TYR A 58 20.72 1.43 -27.70
CA TYR A 58 20.30 1.49 -29.09
C TYR A 58 18.78 1.30 -29.13
N LEU A 59 18.07 2.12 -29.90
CA LEU A 59 16.66 1.88 -30.17
C LEU A 59 16.57 0.71 -31.16
N HIS A 60 16.36 -0.51 -30.66
CA HIS A 60 16.11 -1.65 -31.54
C HIS A 60 14.77 -1.42 -32.27
N ILE A 61 14.67 -1.76 -33.56
CA ILE A 61 13.42 -1.65 -34.35
C ILE A 61 12.25 -2.42 -33.68
N THR A 62 12.56 -3.35 -32.78
CA THR A 62 11.63 -4.10 -31.95
C THR A 62 11.42 -3.50 -30.55
N SER A 63 11.78 -2.24 -30.27
CA SER A 63 11.68 -1.61 -28.93
C SER A 63 10.25 -1.53 -28.40
N ASN A 64 9.25 -1.67 -29.28
CA ASN A 64 7.83 -1.77 -28.93
C ASN A 64 7.38 -3.22 -28.71
N HIS A 65 8.27 -4.20 -28.89
CA HIS A 65 7.98 -5.61 -28.69
C HIS A 65 8.37 -6.00 -27.26
N VAL A 66 7.39 -5.94 -26.38
CA VAL A 66 7.56 -6.37 -24.98
C VAL A 66 7.52 -7.90 -24.93
N ALA A 67 8.57 -8.56 -25.44
CA ALA A 67 8.63 -10.02 -25.61
C ALA A 67 8.37 -10.79 -24.30
N ARG A 68 8.73 -10.19 -23.16
CA ARG A 68 8.55 -10.74 -21.82
C ARG A 68 7.45 -10.07 -21.00
N GLY A 69 6.80 -9.04 -21.56
CA GLY A 69 5.93 -8.18 -20.77
C GLY A 69 6.67 -7.14 -19.93
N GLY A 70 5.90 -6.42 -19.11
CA GLY A 70 6.34 -5.32 -18.27
C GLY A 70 5.46 -5.15 -17.04
N VAL A 71 5.69 -4.07 -16.32
CA VAL A 71 4.93 -3.65 -15.15
C VAL A 71 4.12 -2.42 -15.48
N ALA A 72 2.84 -2.45 -15.13
CA ALA A 72 1.95 -1.30 -15.16
C ALA A 72 1.73 -0.81 -13.72
N LYS A 73 2.18 0.42 -13.45
CA LYS A 73 1.87 1.14 -12.22
C LYS A 73 0.66 2.03 -12.48
N VAL A 74 -0.43 1.77 -11.79
CA VAL A 74 -1.70 2.47 -11.94
C VAL A 74 -1.90 3.36 -10.74
N GLU A 75 -2.13 4.64 -11.00
CA GLU A 75 -2.47 5.65 -10.00
C GLU A 75 -3.91 6.11 -10.24
N TRP A 76 -4.81 5.72 -9.33
CA TRP A 76 -6.21 6.13 -9.34
C TRP A 76 -6.42 7.37 -8.47
N ARG A 77 -6.90 8.46 -9.07
CA ARG A 77 -7.23 9.71 -8.36
C ARG A 77 -8.74 9.87 -8.25
N ARG A 78 -9.25 9.75 -7.02
CA ARG A 78 -10.69 9.89 -6.76
C ARG A 78 -11.07 11.38 -6.69
N LYS A 79 -12.34 11.68 -6.96
CA LYS A 79 -12.89 13.05 -6.82
C LYS A 79 -12.76 13.62 -5.39
N SER A 80 -12.60 12.77 -4.38
CA SER A 80 -12.34 13.16 -2.99
C SER A 80 -10.90 13.63 -2.72
N GLY A 81 -10.00 13.52 -3.69
CA GLY A 81 -8.57 13.79 -3.52
C GLY A 81 -7.74 12.59 -3.05
N LYS A 82 -8.38 11.47 -2.67
CA LYS A 82 -7.65 10.23 -2.33
C LYS A 82 -7.00 9.63 -3.59
N VAL A 83 -5.73 9.27 -3.46
CA VAL A 83 -4.95 8.55 -4.48
C VAL A 83 -4.77 7.10 -4.05
N ILE A 84 -4.93 6.16 -4.98
CA ILE A 84 -4.75 4.71 -4.77
C ILE A 84 -3.76 4.20 -5.80
N TYR A 85 -2.79 3.39 -5.37
CA TYR A 85 -1.80 2.78 -6.24
C TYR A 85 -2.07 1.30 -6.41
N GLU A 86 -1.83 0.80 -7.62
CA GLU A 86 -1.97 -0.60 -7.97
C GLU A 86 -0.86 -0.98 -8.97
N THR A 87 -0.14 -2.07 -8.70
CA THR A 87 0.95 -2.53 -9.54
C THR A 87 0.59 -3.87 -10.15
N ASN A 88 0.52 -3.91 -11.49
CA ASN A 88 0.18 -5.10 -12.25
C ASN A 88 1.30 -5.47 -13.20
N GLY A 89 1.44 -6.76 -13.47
CA GLY A 89 2.21 -7.27 -14.58
C GLY A 89 1.39 -7.34 -15.85
N PHE A 90 2.01 -7.15 -17.01
CA PHE A 90 1.35 -7.37 -18.30
C PHE A 90 2.28 -8.03 -19.30
N PHE A 91 1.77 -8.91 -20.15
CA PHE A 91 2.52 -9.46 -21.28
C PHE A 91 1.58 -9.78 -22.44
N VAL A 92 2.15 -9.93 -23.64
CA VAL A 92 1.38 -10.35 -24.81
C VAL A 92 1.62 -11.83 -25.04
N GLU A 93 0.56 -12.63 -24.97
CA GLU A 93 0.63 -14.06 -25.19
C GLU A 93 1.09 -14.36 -26.64
N PRO A 94 2.20 -15.10 -26.86
CA PRO A 94 2.77 -15.27 -28.21
C PRO A 94 1.85 -16.00 -29.19
N SER A 95 1.03 -16.94 -28.70
CA SER A 95 0.13 -17.78 -29.50
C SER A 95 -1.12 -17.03 -29.94
N THR A 96 -1.77 -16.31 -29.03
CA THR A 96 -3.06 -15.65 -29.28
C THR A 96 -2.93 -14.16 -29.58
N ARG A 97 -1.75 -13.57 -29.35
CA ARG A 97 -1.47 -12.12 -29.39
C ARG A 97 -2.38 -11.29 -28.48
N ARG A 98 -2.95 -11.90 -27.43
CA ARG A 98 -3.78 -11.18 -26.45
C ARG A 98 -2.91 -10.56 -25.37
N LEU A 99 -3.31 -9.38 -24.91
CA LEU A 99 -2.77 -8.77 -23.70
C LEU A 99 -3.30 -9.54 -22.49
N VAL A 100 -2.39 -10.02 -21.66
CA VAL A 100 -2.69 -10.68 -20.39
C VAL A 100 -2.19 -9.76 -19.29
N VAL A 101 -3.05 -9.48 -18.30
CA VAL A 101 -2.71 -8.73 -17.09
C VAL A 101 -2.70 -9.71 -15.93
N VAL A 102 -1.63 -9.68 -15.15
CA VAL A 102 -1.39 -10.57 -14.02
C VAL A 102 -0.95 -9.75 -12.81
N HIS A 103 -0.99 -10.34 -11.62
CA HIS A 103 -0.39 -9.69 -10.46
C HIS A 103 1.13 -9.57 -10.63
N ALA A 104 1.74 -8.48 -10.15
CA ALA A 104 3.17 -8.19 -10.35
C ALA A 104 4.09 -9.32 -9.84
N SER A 105 3.70 -9.99 -8.75
CA SER A 105 4.46 -11.12 -8.18
C SER A 105 4.60 -12.31 -9.15
N GLN A 106 3.68 -12.48 -10.10
CA GLN A 106 3.72 -13.58 -11.09
C GLN A 106 4.81 -13.40 -12.15
N LEU A 107 5.39 -12.19 -12.27
CA LEU A 107 6.54 -11.92 -13.16
C LEU A 107 7.90 -12.02 -12.46
N GLY A 108 7.95 -12.53 -11.22
CA GLY A 108 9.20 -12.69 -10.46
C GLY A 108 9.80 -11.37 -9.99
N ILE A 109 8.98 -10.33 -9.88
CA ILE A 109 9.37 -9.03 -9.33
C ILE A 109 9.08 -9.07 -7.84
N GLN A 110 10.14 -9.26 -7.06
CA GLN A 110 10.12 -9.00 -5.62
C GLN A 110 10.22 -7.49 -5.46
N GLU A 111 9.23 -6.87 -4.83
CA GLU A 111 9.34 -5.48 -4.41
C GLU A 111 10.55 -5.39 -3.47
N GLN A 112 11.60 -4.68 -3.88
CA GLN A 112 12.64 -4.26 -2.95
C GLN A 112 11.99 -3.24 -2.03
N GLU A 113 11.50 -3.70 -0.89
CA GLU A 113 11.36 -2.84 0.28
C GLU A 113 12.77 -2.36 0.61
N ASP A 114 12.97 -1.04 0.63
CA ASP A 114 14.19 -0.39 1.10
C ASP A 114 14.35 -0.68 2.61
N ASP A 115 14.84 -1.88 2.93
CA ASP A 115 15.06 -2.34 4.29
C ASP A 115 16.27 -1.59 4.87
N HIS A 116 15.98 -0.49 5.59
CA HIS A 116 16.93 0.10 6.54
C HIS A 116 17.01 -0.82 7.75
N ASN A 117 17.62 -1.99 7.57
CA ASN A 117 17.93 -2.89 8.67
C ASN A 117 19.37 -2.61 9.13
N ASP A 118 19.50 -1.60 9.99
CA ASP A 118 20.65 -1.50 10.87
C ASP A 118 20.61 -2.74 11.79
N GLY A 119 21.60 -3.61 11.60
CA GLY A 119 21.65 -4.89 12.28
C GLY A 119 21.66 -4.74 13.80
N ASP A 120 20.96 -5.65 14.45
CA ASP A 120 21.36 -6.13 15.75
C ASP A 120 21.15 -7.65 15.81
N ASP A 121 22.17 -8.31 16.32
CA ASP A 121 22.26 -9.75 16.50
C ASP A 121 21.22 -10.24 17.54
N ASP A 122 20.83 -11.50 17.43
CA ASP A 122 21.00 -12.50 18.50
C ASP A 122 19.83 -13.49 18.70
N ASP A 123 20.31 -14.72 18.89
CA ASP A 123 19.77 -15.94 19.47
C ASP A 123 18.51 -16.63 18.91
N GLY A 124 18.73 -17.91 18.58
CA GLY A 124 17.72 -18.80 18.08
C GLY A 124 17.05 -19.61 19.19
N LYS A 125 15.81 -20.06 18.94
CA LYS A 125 15.39 -21.43 19.28
C LYS A 125 14.04 -21.83 18.70
N ASN A 126 14.01 -23.13 18.37
CA ASN A 126 12.86 -24.05 18.30
C ASN A 126 12.00 -24.03 17.03
N LYS A 127 12.43 -24.90 16.10
CA LYS A 127 11.56 -25.71 15.24
C LYS A 127 10.75 -26.66 16.11
N ASP A 128 9.42 -26.64 16.00
CA ASP A 128 8.52 -27.80 16.18
C ASP A 128 7.13 -27.43 15.60
N GLY A 129 6.60 -28.26 14.69
CA GLY A 129 5.21 -28.18 14.20
C GLY A 129 5.03 -27.65 12.77
N ASN A 130 5.18 -28.53 11.77
CA ASN A 130 4.81 -28.27 10.38
C ASN A 130 3.27 -28.25 10.21
N THR A 131 2.63 -27.20 10.71
CA THR A 131 1.38 -26.69 10.13
C THR A 131 1.79 -25.49 9.29
N LEU A 132 1.63 -25.59 7.97
CA LEU A 132 1.80 -24.44 7.10
C LEU A 132 0.88 -23.34 7.63
N ASP A 133 1.46 -22.25 8.10
CA ASP A 133 0.69 -21.11 8.57
C ASP A 133 -0.20 -20.65 7.40
N PRO A 134 -1.53 -20.78 7.50
CA PRO A 134 -2.44 -20.42 6.41
C PRO A 134 -2.36 -18.92 6.06
N THR A 135 -1.75 -18.12 6.94
CA THR A 135 -1.57 -16.69 6.76
C THR A 135 -0.29 -16.33 5.99
N ALA A 136 0.60 -17.30 5.73
CA ALA A 136 1.92 -17.06 5.11
C ALA A 136 1.88 -16.59 3.65
N ASN A 137 0.77 -16.78 2.92
CA ASN A 137 0.61 -16.36 1.52
C ASN A 137 -0.25 -15.10 1.34
N LEU A 138 -0.56 -14.39 2.43
CA LEU A 138 -1.34 -13.17 2.34
C LEU A 138 -0.47 -11.99 1.95
N SER A 139 -1.03 -11.07 1.17
CA SER A 139 -0.37 -9.80 0.81
C SER A 139 -0.33 -8.79 1.98
N PHE A 140 -0.75 -9.21 3.18
CA PHE A 140 -0.78 -8.42 4.41
C PHE A 140 -0.59 -9.34 5.60
N ASN A 141 0.04 -8.84 6.66
CA ASN A 141 0.28 -9.62 7.87
C ASN A 141 -0.95 -9.61 8.77
N LEU A 142 -1.46 -10.80 9.12
CA LEU A 142 -2.55 -10.97 10.09
C LEU A 142 -2.05 -11.02 11.54
N THR A 143 -0.74 -11.18 11.73
CA THR A 143 -0.08 -11.15 13.04
C THR A 143 0.53 -9.77 13.27
N LEU A 144 0.53 -9.35 14.54
CA LEU A 144 1.24 -8.14 14.95
C LEU A 144 2.69 -8.50 15.25
N THR A 145 3.63 -7.65 14.83
CA THR A 145 5.01 -7.71 15.32
C THR A 145 5.05 -7.40 16.82
N ASP A 146 6.12 -7.81 17.51
CA ASP A 146 6.26 -7.56 18.95
C ASP A 146 6.23 -6.05 19.28
N GLU A 147 6.80 -5.22 18.40
CA GLU A 147 6.74 -3.77 18.51
C GLU A 147 5.32 -3.22 18.36
N GLN A 148 4.55 -3.72 17.38
CA GLN A 148 3.17 -3.32 17.16
C GLN A 148 2.27 -3.76 18.32
N ARG A 149 2.49 -4.96 18.87
CA ARG A 149 1.81 -5.46 20.06
C ARG A 149 2.09 -4.57 21.26
N LYS A 150 3.37 -4.28 21.53
CA LYS A 150 3.78 -3.38 22.61
C LYS A 150 3.18 -1.98 22.43
N THR A 151 3.13 -1.47 21.21
CA THR A 151 2.53 -0.16 20.92
C THR A 151 1.02 -0.18 21.18
N LYS A 152 0.32 -1.23 20.74
CA LYS A 152 -1.10 -1.44 21.00
C LYS A 152 -1.41 -1.52 22.50
N GLU A 153 -0.58 -2.24 23.27
CA GLU A 153 -0.74 -2.37 24.73
C GLU A 153 -0.50 -1.05 25.47
N ASN A 154 0.41 -0.21 24.98
CA ASN A 154 0.70 1.10 25.57
C ASN A 154 -0.22 2.23 25.04
N LEU A 155 -1.08 1.94 24.06
CA LEU A 155 -1.97 2.92 23.47
C LEU A 155 -3.13 3.23 24.43
N VAL A 156 -3.10 4.44 24.99
CA VAL A 156 -4.21 4.93 25.82
C VAL A 156 -5.30 5.49 24.93
N LEU A 157 -6.48 4.88 24.95
CA LEU A 157 -7.64 5.37 24.22
C LEU A 157 -8.10 6.74 24.77
N PRO A 158 -8.43 7.71 23.91
CA PRO A 158 -9.10 8.93 24.33
C PRO A 158 -10.36 8.62 25.14
N TYR A 159 -10.59 9.34 26.25
CA TYR A 159 -11.75 9.20 27.13
C TYR A 159 -11.88 7.89 27.94
N TYR A 160 -10.97 6.92 27.78
CA TYR A 160 -10.98 5.68 28.59
C TYR A 160 -10.87 5.95 30.09
N LYS A 161 -10.04 6.92 30.48
CA LYS A 161 -9.91 7.36 31.88
C LYS A 161 -11.15 8.06 32.42
N ALA A 162 -11.91 8.75 31.56
CA ALA A 162 -13.14 9.43 31.97
C ALA A 162 -14.25 8.42 32.29
N GLN A 163 -14.34 7.32 31.52
CA GLN A 163 -15.24 6.21 31.83
C GLN A 163 -14.84 5.47 33.12
N GLN A 164 -13.55 5.24 33.34
CA GLN A 164 -13.09 4.55 34.57
C GLN A 164 -13.37 5.36 35.85
N VAL A 165 -13.27 6.69 35.81
CA VAL A 165 -13.62 7.57 36.95
C VAL A 165 -15.11 7.50 37.31
N GLU A 166 -15.98 7.19 36.34
CA GLU A 166 -17.41 6.99 36.59
C GLU A 166 -17.75 5.59 37.10
N ILE A 167 -16.90 4.58 36.84
CA ILE A 167 -17.15 3.17 37.18
C ILE A 167 -16.53 2.79 38.54
N ASP A 168 -15.32 3.27 38.85
CA ASP A 168 -14.63 2.97 40.11
C ASP A 168 -14.90 4.08 41.14
N GLY A 169 -16.03 3.93 41.84
CA GLY A 169 -16.53 4.87 42.86
C GLY A 169 -15.46 5.44 43.80
N GLY A 170 -15.16 6.73 43.62
CA GLY A 170 -14.32 7.54 44.48
C GLY A 170 -14.87 8.95 44.61
N SER A 171 -15.90 9.09 45.45
CA SER A 171 -16.51 10.37 45.83
C SER A 171 -15.48 11.34 46.43
N SER A 172 -14.98 12.32 45.65
CA SER A 172 -14.54 13.63 46.19
C SER A 172 -14.19 14.62 45.07
N SER A 173 -15.16 15.44 44.66
CA SER A 173 -14.97 16.83 44.20
C SER A 173 -16.33 17.36 43.75
N ASN A 174 -16.64 18.61 44.10
CA ASN A 174 -17.94 19.27 43.96
C ASN A 174 -18.38 19.51 42.50
N HIS A 175 -18.65 18.47 41.73
CA HIS A 175 -19.37 18.56 40.47
C HIS A 175 -20.38 17.41 40.39
N THR A 176 -21.64 17.78 40.19
CA THR A 176 -22.81 16.90 40.08
C THR A 176 -22.54 15.70 39.16
N PRO A 177 -22.77 14.45 39.62
CA PRO A 177 -22.58 13.28 38.80
C PRO A 177 -23.67 13.25 37.73
N ALA A 178 -23.30 13.41 36.47
CA ALA A 178 -24.16 12.98 35.38
C ALA A 178 -24.16 11.46 35.43
N ALA A 179 -25.29 10.87 35.79
CA ALA A 179 -25.49 9.43 35.82
C ALA A 179 -25.05 8.82 34.47
N GLY A 180 -24.12 7.86 34.51
CA GLY A 180 -23.74 7.07 33.36
C GLY A 180 -24.99 6.51 32.70
N GLY A 181 -25.19 6.85 31.43
CA GLY A 181 -26.36 6.44 30.66
C GLY A 181 -26.31 4.92 30.44
N SER A 182 -27.12 4.18 31.19
CA SER A 182 -27.36 2.77 30.87
C SER A 182 -28.18 2.73 29.59
N ILE A 183 -27.59 2.26 28.49
CA ILE A 183 -28.31 2.03 27.24
C ILE A 183 -29.13 0.76 27.46
N TYR A 184 -30.44 0.92 27.68
CA TYR A 184 -31.38 -0.20 27.75
C TYR A 184 -31.91 -0.44 26.34
N TYR A 185 -31.54 -1.55 25.74
CA TYR A 185 -32.07 -2.00 24.47
C TYR A 185 -33.15 -3.05 24.73
N GLU A 186 -34.35 -2.82 24.19
CA GLU A 186 -35.43 -3.80 24.14
C GLU A 186 -35.51 -4.31 22.69
N PRO A 187 -35.23 -5.60 22.45
CA PRO A 187 -35.42 -6.23 21.15
C PRO A 187 -36.85 -6.01 20.64
N ASP A 188 -37.00 -5.56 19.39
CA ASP A 188 -38.31 -5.43 18.74
C ASP A 188 -38.58 -6.58 17.79
N ALA A 189 -39.78 -6.62 17.20
CA ALA A 189 -40.18 -7.72 16.31
C ALA A 189 -39.42 -7.75 14.97
N ALA A 190 -38.54 -6.78 14.72
CA ALA A 190 -37.62 -6.73 13.58
C ALA A 190 -36.15 -7.01 14.02
N ASP A 191 -35.92 -7.31 15.30
CA ASP A 191 -34.71 -7.95 15.81
C ASP A 191 -34.92 -9.47 15.77
N ASP A 192 -35.27 -9.97 14.57
CA ASP A 192 -35.18 -11.39 14.28
C ASP A 192 -33.69 -11.72 14.26
N PHE A 193 -33.24 -12.46 15.28
CA PHE A 193 -32.10 -13.36 15.08
C PHE A 193 -32.48 -14.17 13.84
N ASP A 194 -31.82 -13.90 12.72
CA ASP A 194 -32.06 -14.67 11.52
C ASP A 194 -31.69 -16.12 11.87
N ASP A 195 -32.64 -17.03 11.76
CA ASP A 195 -32.40 -18.47 11.95
C ASP A 195 -31.43 -19.05 10.89
N GLU A 196 -30.87 -18.19 10.04
CA GLU A 196 -29.92 -18.50 8.98
C GLU A 196 -28.54 -17.99 9.40
N ASP A 197 -28.05 -18.46 10.56
CA ASP A 197 -26.70 -18.15 11.02
C ASP A 197 -25.71 -18.65 9.96
N PRO A 198 -24.98 -17.76 9.26
CA PRO A 198 -24.10 -18.15 8.17
C PRO A 198 -22.90 -18.98 8.65
N ASP A 199 -22.77 -19.23 9.96
CA ASP A 199 -21.79 -20.13 10.55
C ASP A 199 -22.27 -21.59 10.70
N GLU A 200 -23.57 -21.92 10.52
CA GLU A 200 -24.09 -23.30 10.62
C GLU A 200 -23.56 -24.23 9.51
N ASP A 201 -23.17 -23.68 8.35
CA ASP A 201 -22.54 -24.44 7.26
C ASP A 201 -21.00 -24.43 7.34
N LEU A 202 -20.40 -23.84 8.38
CA LEU A 202 -18.95 -23.75 8.58
C LEU A 202 -18.40 -24.93 9.40
N ASP A 203 -18.71 -26.15 8.96
CA ASP A 203 -18.00 -27.35 9.40
C ASP A 203 -16.64 -27.43 8.68
N ILE A 204 -15.54 -27.07 9.37
CA ILE A 204 -14.14 -27.33 8.97
C ILE A 204 -13.57 -28.58 9.65
#